data_AF-A0A1Q8G9X9-F1
#
_entry.id   AF-A0A1Q8G9X9-F1
#
_cell.length_a   1.000
_cell.length_b   1.000
_cell.length_c   1.000
_cell.angle_alpha   90.00
_cell.angle_beta   90.00
_cell.angle_gamma   90.00
#
_symmetry.space_group_name_H-M   'P 1'
#
loop_
_entity.id
_entity.type
_entity.pdbx_description
1 polymer ?
#
loop_
_entity_poly.entity_id
_entity_poly.type
_entity_poly.pdbx_seq_one_letter_code
_entity_poly.pdbx_strand_id
1 'polypeptide(L)'
;MNQLTLSEAEYQTKKSKIRREIFLERMDTLIPWKQLEKNVAHYYPKGQDGRPPVPLSSMLRVHCMPLFYNLSDPILKCSQRRAI
;
A
#
# COMPACT_ATOMS: atom_id res chain seq x y z
N MET A 1 -26.19 -15.11 -8.67
CA MET A 1 -25.39 -15.94 -9.60
C MET A 1 -24.60 -14.99 -10.48
N ASN A 2 -23.33 -14.72 -10.15
CA ASN A 2 -22.48 -13.85 -10.98
C ASN A 2 -21.67 -14.75 -11.90
N GLN A 3 -22.12 -14.88 -13.15
CA GLN A 3 -21.43 -15.66 -14.17
C GLN A 3 -20.17 -14.89 -14.58
N LEU A 4 -19.01 -15.36 -14.14
CA LEU A 4 -17.72 -14.82 -14.57
C LEU A 4 -17.49 -15.22 -16.02
N THR A 5 -17.22 -14.24 -16.88
CA THR A 5 -16.92 -14.47 -18.29
C THR A 5 -15.58 -15.20 -18.40
N LEU A 6 -15.41 -16.03 -19.44
CA LEU A 6 -14.15 -16.74 -19.71
C LEU A 6 -12.95 -15.78 -19.75
N SER A 7 -13.17 -14.58 -20.29
CA SER A 7 -12.20 -13.49 -20.30
C SER A 7 -11.74 -13.11 -18.88
N GLU A 8 -12.67 -12.97 -17.92
CA GLU A 8 -12.35 -12.65 -16.53
C GLU A 8 -11.56 -13.79 -15.86
N ALA A 9 -11.91 -15.06 -16.13
CA ALA A 9 -11.24 -16.23 -15.58
C ALA A 9 -9.80 -16.40 -16.11
N GLU A 10 -9.57 -16.11 -17.39
CA GLU A 10 -8.24 -16.07 -18.02
C GLU A 10 -7.38 -14.92 -17.49
N TYR A 11 -7.99 -13.75 -17.21
CA TYR A 11 -7.30 -12.63 -16.60
C TYR A 11 -6.86 -12.91 -15.16
N GLN A 12 -7.67 -13.61 -14.36
CA GLN A 12 -7.31 -13.96 -12.98
C GLN A 12 -6.22 -15.04 -12.92
N THR A 13 -6.19 -15.98 -13.87
CA THR A 13 -5.14 -17.01 -13.96
C THR A 13 -3.81 -16.48 -14.49
N LYS A 14 -3.82 -15.38 -15.25
CA LYS A 14 -2.62 -14.73 -15.83
C LYS A 14 -2.23 -13.40 -15.15
N LYS A 15 -2.71 -13.11 -13.95
CA LYS A 15 -2.16 -12.02 -13.13
C LYS A 15 -0.85 -12.47 -12.49
N SER A 16 0.24 -12.37 -13.25
CA SER A 16 1.58 -12.34 -12.65
C SER A 16 1.62 -11.13 -11.71
N LYS A 17 1.57 -11.38 -10.40
CA LYS A 17 1.65 -10.31 -9.40
C LYS A 17 2.87 -9.45 -9.69
N ILE A 18 2.64 -8.15 -9.88
CA ILE A 18 3.72 -7.22 -10.20
C ILE A 18 4.65 -7.15 -8.98
N ARG A 19 5.95 -6.97 -9.16
CA ARG A 19 6.92 -6.88 -8.05
C ARG A 19 6.49 -5.87 -6.96
N ARG A 20 5.84 -4.77 -7.37
CA ARG A 20 5.25 -3.77 -6.48
C ARG A 20 4.10 -4.31 -5.64
N GLU A 21 3.23 -5.13 -6.21
CA GLU A 21 2.11 -5.77 -5.48
C GLU A 21 2.64 -6.76 -4.43
N ILE A 22 3.62 -7.58 -4.79
CA ILE A 22 4.31 -8.48 -3.85
C ILE A 22 5.00 -7.69 -2.73
N PHE A 23 5.61 -6.55 -3.06
CA PHE A 23 6.24 -5.67 -2.08
C PHE A 23 5.20 -5.09 -1.11
N LEU A 24 4.06 -4.60 -1.63
CA LEU A 24 2.98 -4.06 -0.81
C LEU A 24 2.39 -5.12 0.11
N GLU A 25 2.17 -6.35 -0.37
CA GLU A 25 1.70 -7.47 0.47
C GLU A 25 2.69 -7.80 1.60
N ARG A 26 4.00 -7.77 1.30
CA ARG A 26 5.04 -7.96 2.32
C ARG A 26 5.09 -6.81 3.33
N MET A 27 4.94 -5.57 2.87
CA MET A 27 4.92 -4.43 3.78
C MET A 27 3.68 -4.46 4.68
N ASP A 28 2.52 -4.83 4.14
CA ASP A 28 1.28 -4.93 4.92
C ASP A 28 1.37 -5.97 6.04
N THR A 29 2.09 -7.08 5.81
CA THR A 29 2.35 -8.10 6.85
C THR A 29 3.41 -7.70 7.87
N LEU A 30 4.40 -6.90 7.47
CA LEU A 30 5.49 -6.47 8.36
C LEU A 30 5.10 -5.29 9.25
N ILE A 31 4.15 -4.47 8.83
CA ILE A 31 3.81 -3.24 9.54
C ILE A 31 2.75 -3.52 10.60
N PRO A 32 3.01 -3.22 11.89
CA PRO A 32 2.04 -3.42 12.95
C PRO A 32 0.98 -2.30 12.97
N TRP A 33 0.07 -2.31 11.99
CA TRP A 33 -0.95 -1.25 11.82
C TRP A 33 -1.76 -0.96 13.07
N LYS A 34 -2.18 -1.99 13.82
CA LYS A 34 -2.97 -1.83 15.04
C LYS A 34 -2.24 -1.03 16.13
N GLN A 35 -0.94 -1.26 16.29
CA GLN A 35 -0.13 -0.54 17.28
C GLN A 35 0.10 0.91 16.84
N LEU A 36 0.36 1.08 15.55
CA LEU A 36 0.60 2.38 14.95
C LEU A 36 -0.67 3.27 15.00
N GLU A 37 -1.83 2.72 14.67
CA GLU A 37 -3.12 3.39 14.82
C GLU A 37 -3.39 3.79 16.27
N LYS A 38 -3.09 2.93 17.26
CA LYS A 38 -3.26 3.26 18.68
C LYS A 38 -2.41 4.46 19.11
N ASN A 39 -1.17 4.53 18.64
CA ASN A 39 -0.26 5.63 18.97
C ASN A 39 -0.71 6.95 18.33
N VAL A 40 -1.17 6.92 17.08
CA VAL A 40 -1.61 8.11 16.36
C VAL A 40 -3.01 8.56 16.82
N ALA A 41 -3.86 7.62 17.25
CA ALA A 41 -5.21 7.92 17.74
C ALA A 41 -5.21 8.86 18.97
N HIS A 42 -4.15 8.88 19.76
CA HIS A 42 -4.02 9.82 20.88
C HIS A 42 -3.98 11.28 20.41
N TYR A 43 -3.35 11.55 19.27
CA TYR A 43 -3.20 12.88 18.71
C TYR A 43 -4.28 13.23 17.70
N TYR A 44 -5.10 12.26 17.27
CA TYR A 44 -6.07 12.47 16.21
C TYR A 44 -7.32 13.19 16.72
N PRO A 45 -7.70 14.34 16.13
CA PRO A 45 -8.86 15.09 16.58
C PRO A 45 -10.14 14.30 16.31
N LYS A 46 -10.90 14.02 17.39
CA LYS A 46 -12.26 13.50 17.32
C LYS A 46 -13.15 14.70 17.04
N GLY A 47 -13.46 14.92 15.77
CA GLY A 47 -14.04 16.18 15.24
C GLY A 47 -15.10 16.78 16.16
N GLN A 48 -14.89 18.02 16.57
CA GLN A 48 -15.80 18.75 17.45
C GLN A 48 -16.79 19.60 16.66
N ASP A 49 -16.42 20.17 15.50
CA ASP A 49 -17.34 20.93 14.64
C ASP A 49 -16.91 20.88 13.16
N GLY A 50 -17.86 20.64 12.24
CA GLY A 50 -17.64 20.68 10.78
C GLY A 50 -17.59 19.32 10.08
N ARG A 51 -16.83 19.22 8.98
CA ARG A 51 -16.72 17.98 8.19
C ARG A 51 -16.15 16.86 9.07
N PRO A 52 -16.75 15.66 9.09
CA PRO A 52 -16.24 14.56 9.89
C PRO A 52 -14.79 14.25 9.47
N PRO A 53 -13.89 14.05 10.44
CA PRO A 53 -12.51 13.70 10.15
C PRO A 53 -12.45 12.36 9.41
N VAL A 54 -11.53 12.27 8.44
CA VAL A 54 -11.28 11.04 7.67
C VAL A 54 -10.89 9.93 8.64
N PRO A 55 -11.35 8.67 8.44
CA PRO A 55 -10.91 7.57 9.29
C PRO A 55 -9.38 7.47 9.34
N LEU A 56 -8.83 7.36 10.55
CA LEU A 56 -7.40 7.36 10.81
C LEU A 56 -6.65 6.31 9.98
N SER A 57 -7.22 5.11 9.84
CA SER A 57 -6.63 4.02 9.05
C SER A 57 -6.43 4.43 7.59
N SER A 58 -7.43 5.08 6.97
CA SER A 58 -7.34 5.51 5.58
C SER A 58 -6.34 6.64 5.39
N MET A 59 -6.34 7.62 6.29
CA MET A 59 -5.38 8.73 6.26
C MET A 59 -3.94 8.19 6.35
N LEU A 60 -3.71 7.28 7.28
CA LEU A 60 -2.41 6.71 7.52
C LEU A 60 -1.92 5.87 6.32
N ARG A 61 -2.79 5.05 5.73
CA ARG A 61 -2.49 4.29 4.51
C ARG A 61 -2.14 5.20 3.34
N VAL A 62 -2.87 6.30 3.15
CA VAL A 62 -2.60 7.27 2.08
C VAL A 62 -1.23 7.92 2.26
N HIS A 63 -0.82 8.24 3.49
CA HIS A 63 0.50 8.81 3.75
C HIS A 63 1.63 7.79 3.62
N CYS A 64 1.41 6.53 4.01
CA CYS A 64 2.41 5.47 3.87
C CYS A 64 2.61 5.03 2.42
N MET A 65 1.61 5.20 1.56
CA MET A 65 1.64 4.64 0.21
C MET A 65 2.73 5.26 -0.70
N PRO A 66 2.92 6.59 -0.76
CA PRO A 66 4.06 7.19 -1.46
C PRO A 66 5.43 6.73 -0.92
N LEU A 67 5.55 6.54 0.40
CA LEU A 67 6.78 6.04 1.03
C LEU A 67 7.11 4.63 0.55
N PHE A 68 6.13 3.73 0.46
CA PHE A 68 6.34 2.38 -0.06
C PHE A 68 6.70 2.37 -1.53
N TYR A 69 6.11 3.25 -2.35
CA TYR A 69 6.52 3.37 -3.74
C TYR A 69 7.98 3.79 -3.88
N ASN A 70 8.41 4.80 -3.12
CA ASN A 70 9.81 5.23 -3.09
C ASN A 70 10.78 4.12 -2.62
N LEU A 71 10.35 3.26 -1.69
CA LEU A 71 11.13 2.11 -1.23
C LEU A 71 11.14 0.94 -2.21
N SER A 72 10.08 0.80 -3.02
CA SER A 72 9.93 -0.27 -3.99
C SER A 72 10.77 -0.06 -5.25
N ASP A 73 11.07 1.19 -5.59
CA ASP A 73 11.86 1.53 -6.78
C ASP A 73 13.36 1.29 -6.53
N PRO A 74 14.01 0.39 -7.30
CA PRO A 74 15.44 0.14 -7.17
C PRO A 74 16.24 1.26 -7.84
N ILE A 75 16.20 2.48 -7.31
CA ILE A 75 17.09 3.60 -7.70
C ILE A 75 18.50 3.32 -7.15
N LEU A 76 19.09 2.14 -7.40
CA LEU A 76 20.47 1.81 -6.98
C LEU A 76 21.08 0.55 -7.59
N LYS A 77 20.52 0.01 -8.69
CA LYS A 77 21.17 -1.11 -9.43
C LYS A 77 21.48 -0.82 -10.91
N CYS A 78 21.15 0.36 -11.43
CA CYS A 78 21.41 0.72 -12.83
C CYS A 78 22.55 1.74 -13.06
N SER A 79 23.31 2.14 -12.04
CA SER A 79 24.46 3.05 -12.20
C SER A 79 25.84 2.42 -11.95
N GLN A 80 25.94 1.11 -11.76
CA GLN A 80 27.23 0.43 -11.55
C GLN A 80 27.46 -0.75 -12.52
N ARG A 81 27.14 -0.56 -13.81
CA ARG A 81 27.57 -1.47 -14.90
C ARG A 81 27.92 -0.72 -16.19
N ARG A 82 28.62 0.40 -16.08
CA ARG A 82 29.43 0.98 -17.17
C ARG A 82 30.61 1.72 -16.56
N ALA A 83 31.61 0.97 -16.13
CA ALA A 83 32.97 1.45 -15.88
C ALA A 83 33.87 0.21 -15.69
N ILE A 84 33.94 -0.62 -16.73
CA ILE A 84 35.12 -1.40 -17.11
C ILE A 84 35.16 -1.35 -18.63
#